data_AF-A0A2E6Z7V7-F1
#
_entry.id   AF-A0A2E6Z7V7-F1
#
_cell.length_a   1.000
_cell.length_b   1.000
_cell.length_c   1.000
_cell.angle_alpha   90.00
_cell.angle_beta   90.00
_cell.angle_gamma   90.00
#
_symmetry.space_group_name_H-M   'P 1'
#
loop_
_entity.id
_entity.type
_entity.pdbx_description
1 polymer ?
#
loop_
_entity_poly.entity_id
_entity_poly.type
_entity_poly.pdbx_seq_one_letter_code
_entity_poly.pdbx_strand_id
1 'polypeptide(L)' 'MDIARFVTEVQVVDPDTQAPVDVAIYKLESNGAMFGVDSSYIVTLSDDDPVNCPFTGDEIQLIGD' A
#
# COMPACT_ATOMS: atom_id res chain seq x y z
N MET A 1 4.14 -10.45 11.71
CA MET A 1 4.16 -9.09 11.20
C MET A 1 5.32 -8.98 10.22
N ASP A 2 5.00 -8.94 8.94
CA ASP A 2 5.98 -8.77 7.85
C ASP A 2 6.07 -7.28 7.48
N ILE A 3 7.10 -6.89 6.73
CA ILE A 3 7.38 -5.48 6.40
C ILE A 3 7.15 -5.25 4.91
N ALA A 4 6.47 -4.15 4.58
CA ALA A 4 6.37 -3.64 3.22
C ALA A 4 7.04 -2.28 3.11
N ARG A 5 8.07 -2.17 2.26
CA ARG A 5 8.81 -0.92 2.05
C ARG A 5 8.24 -0.13 0.89
N PHE A 6 8.09 1.18 1.10
CA PHE A 6 7.75 2.12 0.04
C PHE A 6 8.78 2.05 -1.09
N VAL A 7 8.27 2.05 -2.33
CA VAL A 7 9.08 2.01 -3.55
C VAL A 7 8.94 3.32 -4.30
N THR A 8 7.70 3.73 -4.59
CA THR A 8 7.38 4.96 -5.32
C THR A 8 5.89 5.25 -5.19
N GLU A 9 5.50 6.49 -5.46
CA GLU A 9 4.12 6.86 -5.73
C GLU A 9 3.92 6.99 -7.25
N VAL A 10 2.77 6.55 -7.75
CA VAL A 10 2.39 6.68 -9.15
C VAL A 10 0.95 7.16 -9.26
N GLN A 11 0.67 7.96 -10.28
CA GLN A 11 -0.71 8.34 -10.59
C GLN A 11 -1.30 7.35 -11.59
N VAL A 12 -2.47 6.80 -11.26
CA VAL A 12 -3.26 5.93 -12.13
C VAL A 12 -4.63 6.54 -12.35
N VAL A 13 -5.36 6.08 -13.37
CA VAL A 13 -6.75 6.47 -13.60
C VAL A 13 -7.66 5.40 -13.02
N ASP A 14 -8.52 5.77 -12.08
CA ASP A 14 -9.55 4.87 -11.55
C ASP A 14 -10.55 4.51 -12.67
N PRO A 15 -10.74 3.22 -12.99
CA PRO A 15 -11.65 2.81 -14.05
C PRO A 15 -13.11 3.20 -13.79
N ASP A 16 -13.54 3.32 -12.53
CA ASP A 16 -14.93 3.59 -12.18
C ASP A 16 -15.26 5.08 -12.30
N THR A 17 -14.38 5.95 -11.80
CA THR A 17 -14.59 7.41 -11.77
C THR A 17 -13.94 8.16 -12.94
N GLN A 18 -13.00 7.52 -13.65
CA GLN A 18 -12.14 8.16 -14.65
C GLN A 18 -11.28 9.31 -14.10
N ALA A 19 -11.15 9.41 -12.78
CA ALA A 19 -10.34 10.42 -12.11
C ALA A 19 -8.91 9.91 -11.88
N PRO A 20 -7.90 10.80 -11.86
CA PRO A 20 -6.57 10.45 -11.40
C PRO A 20 -6.58 10.15 -9.89
N VAL A 21 -5.89 9.08 -9.50
CA VAL A 21 -5.69 8.65 -8.11
C VAL A 21 -4.20 8.37 -7.90
N ASP A 22 -3.65 8.88 -6.80
CA ASP A 22 -2.26 8.65 -6.43
C ASP A 22 -2.16 7.34 -5.62
N VAL A 23 -1.31 6.42 -6.09
CA VAL A 23 -1.14 5.07 -5.53
C VAL A 23 0.30 4.89 -5.07
N ALA A 24 0.47 4.62 -3.79
CA ALA A 24 1.75 4.27 -3.21
C ALA A 24 2.04 2.78 -3.43
N ILE A 25 3.21 2.48 -4.01
CA ILE A 25 3.68 1.13 -4.29
C ILE A 25 4.61 0.67 -3.17
N TYR A 26 4.31 -0.50 -2.61
CA TYR A 26 5.12 -1.14 -1.58
C TYR A 26 5.64 -2.49 -2.06
N LYS A 27 6.79 -2.89 -1.51
CA LYS A 27 7.40 -4.20 -1.73
C LYS A 27 7.54 -4.95 -0.40
N LEU A 28 7.00 -6.16 -0.34
CA LEU A 28 7.16 -7.06 0.80
C LEU A 28 8.61 -7.54 0.90
N GLU A 29 9.16 -7.49 2.11
CA GLU A 29 10.51 -7.98 2.38
C GLU A 29 10.61 -9.50 2.28
N SER A 30 9.59 -10.23 2.76
CA SER A 30 9.62 -11.69 2.84
C SER A 30 9.76 -12.40 1.50
N ASN A 31 9.06 -11.94 0.47
CA ASN A 31 8.95 -12.62 -0.81
C ASN A 31 9.17 -11.72 -2.04
N GLY A 32 9.33 -10.41 -1.82
CA GLY A 32 9.54 -9.43 -2.88
C GLY A 32 8.31 -9.10 -3.72
N ALA A 33 7.12 -9.59 -3.37
CA ALA A 33 5.88 -9.21 -4.04
C ALA A 33 5.60 -7.71 -3.83
N MET A 34 4.95 -7.10 -4.83
CA MET A 34 4.66 -5.66 -4.82
C MET A 34 3.16 -5.44 -4.93
N PHE A 35 2.65 -4.48 -4.17
CA PHE A 35 1.25 -4.08 -4.18
C PHE A 35 1.12 -2.56 -4.12
N GLY A 36 0.03 -2.04 -4.67
CA GLY A 36 -0.31 -0.63 -4.62
C GLY A 36 -1.47 -0.38 -3.68
N VAL A 37 -1.42 0.74 -2.95
CA VAL A 37 -2.47 1.19 -2.05
C VAL A 37 -2.81 2.64 -2.41
N ASP A 38 -4.10 2.98 -2.41
CA ASP A 38 -4.53 4.37 -2.56
C ASP A 38 -3.91 5.23 -1.46
N SER A 39 -3.19 6.28 -1.84
CA SER A 39 -2.43 7.10 -0.90
C SER A 39 -3.34 7.83 0.07
N SER A 40 -4.56 8.17 -0.34
CA SER A 40 -5.56 8.78 0.54
C SER A 40 -6.02 7.81 1.64
N TYR A 41 -6.08 6.52 1.36
CA TYR A 41 -6.39 5.49 2.37
C TYR A 41 -5.30 5.42 3.43
N ILE A 42 -4.03 5.47 3.03
CA ILE A 42 -2.89 5.41 3.96
C ILE A 42 -2.91 6.59 4.92
N VAL A 43 -3.20 7.80 4.43
CA VAL A 43 -3.30 9.01 5.26
C VAL A 43 -4.42 8.93 6.31
N THR A 44 -5.44 8.09 6.09
CA THR A 44 -6.50 7.87 7.07
C THR A 44 -6.18 6.82 8.13
N LEU A 45 -5.11 6.05 7.95
CA LEU A 45 -4.67 5.05 8.93
C LEU A 45 -3.99 5.75 10.11
N SER A 46 -4.36 5.33 11.31
CA SER A 46 -3.58 5.60 12.53
C SER A 46 -2.41 4.62 12.59
N ASP A 47 -1.37 4.95 13.36
CA ASP A 47 -0.21 4.04 13.58
C ASP A 47 -0.62 2.67 14.17
N ASP A 48 -1.78 2.61 14.82
CA ASP A 48 -2.34 1.39 15.43
C ASP A 48 -3.31 0.62 14.50
N ASP A 49 -3.63 1.14 13.31
CA ASP A 49 -4.56 0.48 12.39
C ASP A 49 -3.84 -0.65 11.60
N PRO A 50 -4.27 -1.92 11.74
CA PRO A 50 -3.58 -3.03 11.11
C PRO A 50 -3.81 -3.04 9.59
N VAL A 51 -2.71 -3.11 8.84
CA VAL A 51 -2.75 -3.31 7.38
C VAL A 51 -2.53 -4.79 7.08
N ASN A 52 -3.42 -5.39 6.30
CA ASN A 52 -3.30 -6.79 5.92
C ASN A 52 -2.68 -6.94 4.53
N CYS A 53 -1.75 -7.89 4.41
CA CYS A 53 -1.10 -8.25 3.16
C CYS A 53 -2.13 -8.81 2.17
N PRO A 54 -2.23 -8.29 0.93
CA PRO A 54 -3.19 -8.78 -0.06
C PRO A 54 -2.83 -10.18 -0.60
N PHE A 55 -1.62 -10.69 -0.36
CA PHE A 55 -1.17 -11.99 -0.85
C PHE A 55 -1.30 -13.12 0.18
N THR A 56 -1.12 -12.81 1.47
CA THR A 56 -1.11 -13.82 2.54
C THR A 56 -2.26 -13.64 3.53
N GLY A 57 -2.85 -12.45 3.60
CA GLY A 57 -3.84 -12.09 4.61
C GLY A 57 -3.24 -11.78 5.99
N ASP A 58 -1.93 -11.89 6.15
CA ASP A 58 -1.24 -11.58 7.41
C ASP A 58 -1.08 -10.07 7.61
N GLU A 59 -1.00 -9.65 8.86
CA GLU A 59 -0.72 -8.26 9.23
C GLU A 59 0.71 -7.85 8.84
N ILE A 60 0.82 -6.67 8.25
CA ILE A 60 2.06 -6.06 7.76
C ILE A 60 2.23 -4.63 8.25
N GLN A 61 3.49 -4.22 8.39
CA GLN A 61 3.87 -2.84 8.66
C GLN A 61 4.33 -2.16 7.36
N LEU A 62 3.72 -1.03 7.02
CA LEU A 62 4.18 -0.16 5.94
C LEU A 62 5.31 0.74 6.45
N ILE A 63 6.38 0.93 5.67
CA ILE A 63 7.53 1.77 6.04
C ILE A 63 7.96 2.66 4.86
N GLY A 64 8.12 3.96 5.08
CA GLY A 64 8.85 4.87 4.18
C GLY A 64 7.99 5.87 3.41
N ASP A 65 6.82 6.17 3.96
CA ASP A 65 5.93 7.29 3.65
C ASP A 65 6.55 8.67 3.96
#